data_AF-A0A0E3JUB5-F1
#
_entry.id   AF-A0A0E3JUB5-F1
#
_cell.length_a   1.000
_cell.length_b   1.000
_cell.length_c   1.000
_cell.angle_alpha   90.00
_cell.angle_beta   90.00
_cell.angle_gamma   90.00
#
_symmetry.space_group_name_H-M   'P 1'
#
loop_
_entity.id
_entity.type
_entity.pdbx_description
1 polymer ?
#
loop_
_entity_poly.entity_id
_entity_poly.type
_entity_poly.pdbx_seq_one_letter_code
_entity_poly.pdbx_strand_id
1 'polypeptide(L)'
;MERKALFFLDECRTVISTSIKKVLAKVGSKPVMRVNIGFSSIYVILAINAWTGEVVVSLAKRPNSESVKYFLRYFKRRVGSGRVYMVMDNYSPHKTKGTLEVCRRKGIHPVFTPPYSPELNMAEAVFKSLKNYMSNKIFYTIEDVKNCIKQFFEENKYRFNLNAITYLGLDKIEV
;
A
#
# COMPACT_ATOMS: atom_id res chain seq x y z
N MET A 1 -3.88 -10.94 23.54
CA MET A 1 -4.28 -10.81 22.12
C MET A 1 -3.05 -10.35 21.35
N GLU A 2 -2.48 -11.20 20.50
CA GLU A 2 -1.18 -10.95 19.88
C GLU A 2 -1.20 -9.68 19.02
N ARG A 3 -0.58 -8.60 19.52
CA ARG A 3 -0.35 -7.30 18.84
C ARG A 3 0.49 -7.43 17.55
N LYS A 4 0.62 -8.62 16.97
CA LYS A 4 1.33 -8.88 15.70
C LYS A 4 0.41 -9.45 14.62
N ALA A 5 -0.86 -9.73 14.91
CA ALA A 5 -1.76 -10.41 14.00
C ALA A 5 -2.62 -9.49 13.11
N LEU A 6 -2.67 -8.17 13.36
CA LEU A 6 -3.54 -7.24 12.64
C LEU A 6 -2.79 -6.54 11.51
N PHE A 7 -3.32 -6.63 10.28
CA PHE A 7 -2.77 -6.00 9.09
C PHE A 7 -3.86 -5.25 8.32
N PHE A 8 -3.47 -4.18 7.64
CA PHE A 8 -4.32 -3.42 6.72
C PHE A 8 -3.81 -3.62 5.30
N LEU A 9 -4.67 -4.15 4.42
CA LEU A 9 -4.36 -4.41 3.01
C LEU A 9 -5.09 -3.42 2.11
N ASP A 10 -4.38 -2.97 1.08
CA ASP A 10 -4.93 -2.11 0.04
C ASP A 10 -4.11 -2.18 -1.26
N GLU A 11 -4.68 -1.64 -2.34
CA GLU A 11 -4.06 -1.55 -3.66
C GLU A 11 -4.01 -0.12 -4.21
N CYS A 12 -2.86 0.26 -4.78
CA CYS A 12 -2.70 1.55 -5.45
C CYS A 12 -2.21 1.38 -6.89
N ARG A 13 -2.94 2.00 -7.83
CA ARG A 13 -2.46 2.18 -9.21
C ARG A 13 -1.35 3.23 -9.24
N THR A 14 -0.24 2.88 -9.86
CA THR A 14 0.90 3.78 -10.11
C THR A 14 1.14 3.89 -11.61
N VAL A 15 1.11 5.11 -12.14
CA VAL A 15 1.22 5.42 -13.57
C VAL A 15 2.61 5.98 -13.90
N ILE A 16 3.04 5.83 -15.16
CA ILE A 16 4.30 6.44 -15.65
C ILE A 16 4.25 7.97 -15.75
N SER A 17 3.04 8.55 -15.75
CA SER A 17 2.86 10.00 -15.82
C SER A 17 3.50 10.71 -14.63
N THR A 18 4.29 11.75 -14.93
CA THR A 18 4.94 12.58 -13.91
C THR A 18 3.88 13.33 -13.10
N SER A 19 3.87 13.09 -11.79
CA SER A 19 3.08 13.88 -10.85
C SER A 19 3.91 15.06 -10.34
N ILE A 20 3.45 16.28 -10.61
CA ILE A 20 4.13 17.51 -10.19
C ILE A 20 3.69 17.86 -8.76
N LYS A 21 4.64 18.16 -7.89
CA LYS A 21 4.43 18.73 -6.55
C LYS A 21 5.31 19.96 -6.34
N LYS A 22 5.06 20.66 -5.24
CA LYS A 22 5.86 21.83 -4.83
C LYS A 22 7.35 21.49 -4.82
N VAL A 23 8.16 22.40 -5.33
CA VAL A 23 9.63 22.32 -5.35
C VAL A 23 10.21 23.53 -4.65
N LEU A 24 11.41 23.38 -4.09
CA LEU A 24 12.20 24.51 -3.64
C LEU A 24 12.95 25.09 -4.84
N ALA A 25 12.82 26.40 -5.04
CA ALA A 25 13.48 27.13 -6.12
C ALA A 25 14.03 28.46 -5.59
N LYS A 26 15.02 29.02 -6.27
CA LYS A 26 15.60 30.33 -5.91
C LYS A 26 14.54 31.41 -6.03
N VAL A 27 14.50 32.34 -5.08
CA VAL A 27 13.61 33.52 -5.13
C VAL A 27 13.86 34.28 -6.43
N GLY A 28 12.77 34.65 -7.12
CA GLY A 28 12.83 35.33 -8.43
C GLY A 28 13.11 34.41 -9.63
N SER A 29 13.30 33.10 -9.42
CA SER A 29 13.43 32.14 -10.53
C SER A 29 12.08 31.51 -10.92
N LYS A 30 11.90 31.25 -12.22
CA LYS A 30 10.77 30.46 -12.73
C LYS A 30 11.21 29.00 -12.87
N PRO A 31 10.82 28.08 -11.96
CA PRO A 31 11.17 26.68 -12.09
C PRO A 31 10.47 26.09 -13.32
N VAL A 32 11.23 25.36 -14.14
CA VAL A 32 10.72 24.63 -15.30
C VAL A 32 11.12 23.17 -15.12
N MET A 33 10.17 22.27 -15.32
CA MET A 33 10.38 20.83 -15.22
C MET A 33 9.87 20.15 -16.49
N ARG A 34 10.65 19.22 -17.03
CA ARG A 34 10.18 18.30 -18.08
C ARG A 34 9.26 17.26 -17.46
N VAL A 35 8.17 16.91 -18.14
CA VAL A 35 7.23 15.89 -17.68
C VAL A 35 7.08 14.81 -18.73
N ASN A 36 6.82 13.58 -18.27
CA ASN A 36 6.31 12.53 -19.14
C ASN A 36 4.81 12.36 -18.90
N ILE A 37 4.04 12.21 -19.98
CA ILE A 37 2.60 11.93 -19.93
C ILE A 37 2.38 10.56 -20.58
N GLY A 38 1.86 9.62 -19.80
CA GLY A 38 1.59 8.28 -20.30
C GLY A 38 0.71 7.45 -19.36
N PHE A 39 -0.03 6.51 -19.94
CA PHE A 39 -1.12 5.81 -19.25
C PHE A 39 -0.75 4.41 -18.75
N SER A 40 0.42 3.90 -19.14
CA SER A 40 0.96 2.64 -18.65
C SER A 40 1.05 2.68 -17.13
N SER A 41 0.61 1.62 -16.48
CA SER A 41 0.57 1.54 -15.01
C SER A 41 0.89 0.16 -14.48
N ILE A 42 1.30 0.14 -13.22
CA ILE A 42 1.41 -1.06 -12.40
C ILE A 42 0.61 -0.86 -11.11
N TYR A 43 0.17 -1.95 -10.50
CA TYR A 43 -0.55 -1.94 -9.24
C TYR A 43 0.38 -2.41 -8.12
N VAL A 44 0.40 -1.65 -7.03
CA VAL A 44 1.09 -2.00 -5.79
C VAL A 44 0.04 -2.57 -4.85
N ILE A 45 0.21 -3.82 -4.44
CA ILE A 45 -0.62 -4.46 -3.40
C ILE A 45 0.22 -4.51 -2.14
N LEU A 46 -0.28 -3.94 -1.06
CA LEU A 46 0.46 -3.79 0.19
C LEU A 46 -0.39 -4.20 1.39
N ALA A 47 0.23 -4.85 2.37
CA ALA A 47 -0.31 -5.03 3.70
C ALA A 47 0.65 -4.45 4.74
N ILE A 48 0.16 -3.58 5.63
CA ILE A 48 0.92 -3.00 6.74
C ILE A 48 0.47 -3.59 8.08
N ASN A 49 1.42 -3.96 8.95
CA ASN A 49 1.13 -4.37 10.31
C ASN A 49 0.68 -3.15 11.14
N ALA A 50 -0.45 -3.29 11.82
CA ALA A 50 -1.08 -2.22 12.59
C ALA A 50 -0.22 -1.66 13.73
N TRP A 51 0.75 -2.44 14.22
CA TRP A 51 1.50 -2.10 15.43
C TRP A 51 2.98 -1.86 15.16
N THR A 52 3.59 -2.68 14.29
CA THR A 52 5.02 -2.60 13.99
C THR A 52 5.33 -1.65 12.83
N GLY A 53 4.33 -1.37 11.99
CA GLY A 53 4.49 -0.63 10.74
C GLY A 53 5.23 -1.40 9.65
N GLU A 54 5.51 -2.69 9.86
CA GLU A 54 6.13 -3.56 8.86
C GLU A 54 5.19 -3.78 7.69
N VAL A 55 5.73 -3.77 6.47
CA VAL A 55 4.94 -3.94 5.25
C VAL A 55 5.35 -5.17 4.46
N VAL A 56 4.36 -5.80 3.85
CA VAL A 56 4.56 -6.77 2.78
C VAL A 56 3.98 -6.20 1.51
N VAL A 57 4.77 -6.20 0.44
CA VAL A 57 4.39 -5.60 -0.85
C VAL A 57 4.60 -6.57 -2.01
N SER A 58 3.70 -6.52 -2.98
CA SER A 58 3.86 -7.15 -4.30
C SER A 58 3.40 -6.21 -5.41
N LEU A 59 3.88 -6.48 -6.63
CA LEU A 59 3.50 -5.74 -7.82
C LEU A 59 2.64 -6.61 -8.74
N ALA A 60 1.60 -6.01 -9.33
CA ALA A 60 0.68 -6.69 -10.22
C ALA A 60 0.40 -5.86 -11.47
N LYS A 61 0.17 -6.53 -12.60
CA LYS A 61 -0.23 -5.85 -13.85
C LYS A 61 -1.69 -5.35 -13.80
N ARG A 62 -2.55 -6.01 -13.02
CA ARG A 62 -3.98 -5.71 -12.86
C ARG A 62 -4.42 -5.99 -11.43
N PRO A 63 -5.38 -5.24 -10.86
CA PRO A 63 -5.88 -5.41 -9.50
C PRO A 63 -7.08 -6.36 -9.52
N ASN A 64 -6.86 -7.63 -9.86
CA ASN A 64 -7.95 -8.63 -9.92
C ASN A 64 -7.83 -9.67 -8.80
N SER A 65 -8.83 -10.54 -8.68
CA SER A 65 -8.86 -11.58 -7.65
C SER A 65 -7.65 -12.52 -7.72
N GLU A 66 -7.07 -12.78 -8.89
CA GLU A 66 -5.84 -13.57 -8.99
C GLU A 66 -4.64 -12.86 -8.37
N SER A 67 -4.49 -11.55 -8.60
CA SER A 67 -3.42 -10.76 -8.00
C SER A 67 -3.54 -10.70 -6.47
N VAL A 68 -4.76 -10.53 -5.95
CA VAL A 68 -5.05 -10.57 -4.51
C VAL A 68 -4.74 -11.95 -3.94
N LYS A 69 -5.23 -13.03 -4.57
CA LYS A 69 -4.92 -14.41 -4.13
C LYS A 69 -3.42 -14.70 -4.14
N TYR A 70 -2.70 -14.23 -5.15
CA TYR A 70 -1.24 -14.35 -5.20
C TYR A 70 -0.61 -13.63 -4.01
N PHE A 71 -1.00 -12.36 -3.77
CA PHE A 71 -0.51 -11.57 -2.67
C PHE A 71 -0.77 -12.24 -1.32
N LEU A 72 -1.99 -12.70 -1.03
CA LEU A 72 -2.33 -13.37 0.24
C LEU A 72 -1.48 -14.63 0.49
N ARG A 73 -1.22 -15.43 -0.54
CA ARG A 73 -0.32 -16.60 -0.42
C ARG A 73 1.11 -16.17 -0.14
N TYR A 74 1.59 -15.13 -0.81
CA TYR A 74 2.92 -14.58 -0.63
C TYR A 74 3.11 -13.93 0.74
N PHE A 75 2.13 -13.15 1.18
CA PHE A 75 2.05 -12.55 2.50
C PHE A 75 2.22 -13.61 3.59
N LYS A 76 1.47 -14.71 3.53
CA LYS A 76 1.58 -15.80 4.52
C LYS A 76 2.90 -16.56 4.48
N ARG A 77 3.60 -16.60 3.35
CA ARG A 77 4.98 -17.14 3.32
C ARG A 77 5.95 -16.25 4.09
N ARG A 78 5.67 -14.96 4.23
CA ARG A 78 6.55 -13.99 4.91
C ARG A 78 6.23 -13.80 6.38
N VAL A 79 4.95 -13.72 6.72
CA VAL A 79 4.54 -13.53 8.12
C VAL A 79 4.49 -14.84 8.93
N GLY A 80 4.62 -15.99 8.26
CA GLY A 80 4.64 -17.30 8.90
C GLY A 80 3.26 -17.90 9.17
N SER A 81 3.25 -19.03 9.87
CA SER A 81 2.04 -19.70 10.34
C SER A 81 1.38 -18.89 11.47
N GLY A 82 0.10 -19.12 11.71
CA GLY A 82 -0.67 -18.41 12.75
C GLY A 82 -1.80 -17.55 12.19
N ARG A 83 -2.60 -17.05 13.13
CA ARG A 83 -3.82 -16.28 12.84
C ARG A 83 -3.47 -14.85 12.43
N VAL A 84 -4.07 -14.38 11.34
CA VAL A 84 -3.97 -12.99 10.90
C VAL A 84 -5.36 -12.41 10.74
N TYR A 85 -5.60 -11.20 11.23
CA TYR A 85 -6.76 -10.39 10.88
C TYR A 85 -6.33 -9.40 9.81
N MET A 86 -6.97 -9.46 8.64
CA MET A 86 -6.66 -8.62 7.49
C MET A 86 -7.79 -7.65 7.25
N VAL A 87 -7.57 -6.39 7.60
CA VAL A 87 -8.49 -5.29 7.30
C VAL A 87 -8.37 -4.94 5.82
N MET A 88 -9.49 -4.93 5.11
CA MET A 88 -9.58 -4.64 3.68
C MET A 88 -10.79 -3.76 3.41
N ASP A 89 -10.76 -3.02 2.31
CA ASP A 89 -11.94 -2.31 1.82
C ASP A 89 -12.97 -3.29 1.19
N ASN A 90 -14.07 -2.74 0.69
CA ASN A 90 -15.15 -3.53 0.09
C ASN A 90 -14.90 -3.90 -1.40
N TYR A 91 -13.68 -3.75 -1.91
CA TYR A 91 -13.36 -4.02 -3.30
C TYR A 91 -13.69 -5.47 -3.71
N SER A 92 -14.32 -5.63 -4.87
CA SER A 92 -14.91 -6.93 -5.26
C SER A 92 -13.90 -8.10 -5.36
N PRO A 93 -12.63 -7.90 -5.79
CA PRO A 93 -11.58 -8.90 -5.70
C PRO A 93 -11.29 -9.45 -4.29
N HIS A 94 -11.53 -8.66 -3.23
CA HIS A 94 -11.35 -9.11 -1.83
C HIS A 94 -12.40 -10.12 -1.39
N LYS A 95 -13.58 -10.10 -2.04
CA LYS A 95 -14.76 -10.86 -1.62
C LYS A 95 -15.10 -12.06 -2.50
N THR A 96 -14.31 -12.35 -3.53
CA THR A 96 -14.57 -13.53 -4.37
C THR A 96 -14.46 -14.82 -3.55
N LYS A 97 -15.26 -15.85 -3.90
CA LYS A 97 -15.21 -17.16 -3.23
C LYS A 97 -13.78 -17.71 -3.14
N GLY A 98 -13.01 -17.60 -4.23
CA GLY A 98 -11.62 -18.05 -4.27
C GLY A 98 -10.68 -17.24 -3.37
N THR A 99 -10.88 -15.92 -3.26
CA THR A 99 -10.11 -15.07 -2.33
C THR A 99 -10.38 -15.48 -0.88
N LEU A 100 -11.65 -15.62 -0.51
CA LEU A 100 -12.06 -16.04 0.82
C LEU A 100 -11.60 -17.46 1.16
N GLU A 101 -11.57 -18.37 0.18
CA GLU A 101 -11.00 -19.71 0.37
C GLU A 101 -9.49 -19.66 0.67
N VAL A 102 -8.72 -18.84 -0.06
CA VAL A 102 -7.29 -18.63 0.23
C VAL A 102 -7.11 -18.08 1.63
N CYS A 103 -7.93 -17.10 2.04
CA CYS A 103 -7.90 -16.56 3.40
C CYS A 103 -8.11 -17.67 4.44
N ARG A 104 -9.20 -18.43 4.32
CA ARG A 104 -9.54 -19.54 5.24
C ARG A 104 -8.42 -20.57 5.33
N ARG A 105 -7.91 -21.05 4.18
CA ARG A 105 -6.86 -22.08 4.13
C ARG A 105 -5.52 -21.62 4.70
N LYS A 106 -5.28 -20.32 4.76
CA LYS A 106 -4.03 -19.74 5.25
C LYS A 106 -4.16 -19.12 6.65
N GLY A 107 -5.30 -19.24 7.32
CA GLY A 107 -5.52 -18.66 8.64
C GLY A 107 -5.61 -17.13 8.62
N ILE A 108 -6.07 -16.55 7.52
CA ILE A 108 -6.36 -15.13 7.39
C ILE A 108 -7.86 -14.92 7.61
N HIS A 109 -8.20 -14.03 8.54
CA HIS A 109 -9.55 -13.60 8.86
C HIS A 109 -9.77 -12.22 8.25
N PRO A 110 -10.51 -12.12 7.13
CA PRO A 110 -10.80 -10.83 6.53
C PRO A 110 -11.74 -10.01 7.44
N VAL A 111 -11.45 -8.73 7.60
CA VAL A 111 -12.27 -7.74 8.28
C VAL A 111 -12.52 -6.62 7.29
N PHE A 112 -13.78 -6.31 6.99
CA PHE A 112 -14.10 -5.28 6.00
C PHE A 112 -14.39 -3.95 6.69
N THR A 113 -13.81 -2.87 6.18
CA THR A 113 -14.14 -1.52 6.63
C THR A 113 -15.57 -1.13 6.22
N PRO A 114 -16.19 -0.13 6.87
CA PRO A 114 -17.37 0.51 6.32
C PRO A 114 -17.14 1.01 4.88
N PRO A 115 -18.18 1.01 4.03
CA PRO A 115 -18.07 1.57 2.69
C PRO A 115 -17.58 3.02 2.72
N TYR A 116 -16.69 3.37 1.79
CA TYR A 116 -16.18 4.73 1.59
C TYR A 116 -15.40 5.33 2.78
N SER A 117 -14.74 4.49 3.59
CA SER A 117 -13.92 4.93 4.73
C SER A 117 -12.41 4.67 4.54
N PRO A 118 -11.75 5.29 3.54
CA PRO A 118 -10.31 5.13 3.31
C PRO A 118 -9.45 5.65 4.47
N GLU A 119 -9.94 6.63 5.24
CA GLU A 119 -9.26 7.18 6.42
C GLU A 119 -9.00 6.13 7.50
N LEU A 120 -9.76 5.03 7.52
CA LEU A 120 -9.58 3.93 8.46
C LEU A 120 -8.47 2.95 8.02
N ASN A 121 -7.98 3.06 6.77
CA ASN A 121 -6.99 2.13 6.22
C ASN A 121 -5.57 2.71 6.31
N MET A 122 -4.73 2.13 7.18
CA MET A 122 -3.34 2.57 7.35
C MET A 122 -2.49 2.45 6.08
N ALA A 123 -2.85 1.58 5.14
CA ALA A 123 -2.09 1.41 3.89
C ALA A 123 -2.12 2.70 3.04
N GLU A 124 -3.17 3.51 3.14
CA GLU A 124 -3.28 4.80 2.45
C GLU A 124 -2.16 5.78 2.84
N ALA A 125 -1.72 5.77 4.10
CA ALA A 125 -0.58 6.58 4.55
C ALA A 125 0.73 6.17 3.86
N VAL A 126 0.92 4.87 3.65
CA VAL A 126 2.09 4.34 2.92
C VAL A 126 2.01 4.73 1.45
N PHE A 127 0.84 4.61 0.82
CA PHE A 127 0.65 5.03 -0.57
C PHE A 127 0.82 6.54 -0.76
N LYS A 128 0.38 7.36 0.18
CA LYS A 128 0.65 8.80 0.18
C LYS A 128 2.15 9.08 0.21
N SER A 129 2.89 8.36 1.04
CA SER A 129 4.35 8.46 1.13
C SER A 129 5.04 8.01 -0.16
N LEU A 130 4.60 6.90 -0.76
CA LEU A 130 5.08 6.43 -2.06
C LEU A 130 4.81 7.46 -3.17
N LYS A 131 3.58 7.99 -3.27
CA LYS A 131 3.22 9.02 -4.26
C LYS A 131 4.06 10.29 -4.08
N ASN A 132 4.39 10.67 -2.83
CA ASN A 132 5.31 11.77 -2.56
C ASN A 132 6.72 11.46 -3.06
N TYR A 133 7.24 10.27 -2.74
CA TYR A 133 8.58 9.84 -3.14
C TYR A 133 8.75 9.77 -4.67
N MET A 134 7.67 9.43 -5.38
CA MET A 134 7.64 9.37 -6.84
C MET A 134 7.39 10.73 -7.50
N SER A 135 6.90 11.72 -6.76
CA SER A 135 6.59 13.04 -7.33
C SER A 135 7.85 13.74 -7.81
N ASN A 136 7.69 14.57 -8.84
CA ASN A 136 8.79 15.28 -9.50
C ASN A 136 9.88 14.37 -10.12
N LYS A 137 9.60 13.07 -10.29
CA LYS A 137 10.45 12.13 -11.05
C LYS A 137 9.88 11.86 -12.43
N ILE A 138 10.75 11.59 -13.39
CA ILE A 138 10.38 11.24 -14.77
C ILE A 138 10.61 9.75 -14.96
N PHE A 139 9.59 9.05 -15.46
CA PHE A 139 9.65 7.64 -15.79
C PHE A 139 9.34 7.48 -17.27
N TYR A 140 10.13 6.69 -18.00
CA TYR A 140 9.90 6.41 -19.43
C TYR A 140 9.29 5.03 -19.62
N THR A 141 9.63 4.09 -18.73
CA THR A 141 9.17 2.71 -18.80
C THR A 141 8.44 2.30 -17.51
N ILE A 142 7.69 1.21 -17.59
CA ILE A 142 7.13 0.56 -16.40
C ILE A 142 8.22 -0.01 -15.51
N GLU A 143 9.39 -0.36 -16.07
CA GLU A 143 10.50 -0.88 -15.28
C GLU A 143 11.10 0.21 -14.40
N ASP A 144 11.18 1.46 -14.89
CA ASP A 144 11.63 2.61 -14.09
C ASP A 144 10.71 2.81 -12.87
N VAL A 145 9.39 2.69 -13.08
CA VAL A 145 8.39 2.76 -12.02
C VAL A 145 8.58 1.63 -11.00
N LYS A 146 8.76 0.38 -11.45
CA LYS A 146 9.00 -0.76 -10.55
C LYS A 146 10.27 -0.58 -9.73
N ASN A 147 11.35 -0.15 -10.36
CA ASN A 147 12.64 0.09 -9.70
C ASN A 147 12.51 1.19 -8.64
N CYS A 148 11.82 2.28 -8.95
CA CYS A 148 11.55 3.35 -7.99
C CYS A 148 10.70 2.88 -6.80
N ILE A 149 9.68 2.04 -7.04
CA ILE A 149 8.87 1.46 -5.96
C ILE A 149 9.72 0.55 -5.08
N LYS A 150 10.54 -0.32 -5.69
CA LYS A 150 11.44 -1.22 -4.97
C LYS A 150 12.43 -0.45 -4.09
N GLN A 151 13.08 0.57 -4.67
CA GLN A 151 14.00 1.45 -3.97
C GLN A 151 13.33 2.14 -2.77
N PHE A 152 12.12 2.68 -2.95
CA PHE A 152 11.36 3.30 -1.85
C PHE A 152 11.17 2.34 -0.67
N PHE A 153 10.74 1.11 -0.91
CA PHE A 153 10.53 0.15 0.17
C PHE A 153 11.84 -0.35 0.79
N GLU A 154 12.91 -0.49 0.01
CA GLU A 154 14.25 -0.85 0.51
C GLU A 154 14.86 0.24 1.39
N GLU A 155 14.78 1.50 0.99
CA GLU A 155 15.24 2.65 1.79
C GLU A 155 14.49 2.75 3.13
N ASN A 156 13.19 2.43 3.13
CA ASN A 156 12.38 2.35 4.35
C ASN A 156 12.51 0.99 5.08
N LYS A 157 13.39 0.08 4.63
CA LYS A 157 13.57 -1.26 5.21
C LYS A 157 12.25 -2.03 5.41
N TYR A 158 11.29 -1.82 4.51
CA TYR A 158 9.93 -2.38 4.60
C TYR A 158 9.22 -2.10 5.93
N ARG A 159 9.49 -0.95 6.56
CA ARG A 159 8.88 -0.57 7.84
C ARG A 159 8.67 0.93 7.92
N PHE A 160 7.46 1.34 8.26
CA PHE A 160 7.08 2.74 8.43
C PHE A 160 6.88 3.07 9.90
N ASN A 161 7.20 4.30 10.30
CA ASN A 161 6.90 4.79 11.65
C ASN A 161 5.40 5.15 11.76
N LEU A 162 4.56 4.12 11.70
CA LEU A 162 3.10 4.20 11.73
C LEU A 162 2.59 3.10 12.66
N ASN A 163 1.66 3.44 13.54
CA ASN A 163 0.87 2.48 14.30
C ASN A 163 -0.60 2.91 14.31
N ALA A 164 -1.51 1.97 14.51
CA ALA A 164 -2.95 2.19 14.40
C ALA A 164 -3.48 3.18 15.46
N ILE A 165 -2.88 3.22 16.65
CA ILE A 165 -3.30 4.14 17.72
C ILE A 165 -3.11 5.58 17.25
N THR A 166 -1.89 5.93 16.86
CA THR A 166 -1.56 7.29 16.44
C THR A 166 -2.18 7.65 15.10
N TYR A 167 -2.26 6.69 14.17
CA TYR A 167 -2.87 6.91 12.86
C TYR A 167 -4.36 7.24 12.96
N LEU A 168 -5.09 6.48 13.78
CA LEU A 168 -6.54 6.66 13.97
C LEU A 168 -6.87 7.70 15.06
N GLY A 169 -5.87 8.32 15.69
CA GLY A 169 -6.06 9.30 16.75
C GLY A 169 -6.70 8.73 18.02
N LEU A 170 -6.55 7.42 18.27
CA LEU A 170 -7.13 6.74 19.43
C LEU A 170 -6.45 7.15 20.74
N ASP A 171 -5.24 7.71 20.67
CA ASP A 171 -4.51 8.31 21.79
C ASP A 171 -5.16 9.59 22.33
N LYS A 172 -6.04 10.23 21.54
CA LYS A 172 -6.68 11.50 21.87
C LYS A 172 -8.08 11.34 22.44
N ILE A 173 -8.58 10.11 22.53
CA ILE A 173 -9.88 9.82 23.11
C ILE A 173 -9.66 9.71 24.62
N GLU A 174 -10.04 10.75 25.36
CA GLU A 174 -10.17 10.65 26.81
C GLU A 174 -11.28 9.64 27.12
N VAL A 175 -10.94 8.62 27.93
CA VAL A 175 -11.88 7.59 28.40
C VAL A 175 -12.40 7.99 29.77
#